data_AF-A0AAV4DA32-F1
#
_entry.id   AF-A0AAV4DA32-F1
#
_cell.length_a   1.000
_cell.length_b   1.000
_cell.length_c   1.000
_cell.angle_alpha   90.00
_cell.angle_beta   90.00
_cell.angle_gamma   90.00
#
_symmetry.space_group_name_H-M   'P 1'
#
loop_
_entity.id
_entity.type
_entity.pdbx_description
1 polymer ?
#
loop_
_entity_poly.entity_id
_entity_poly.type
_entity_poly.pdbx_seq_one_letter_code
_entity_poly.pdbx_strand_id
1 'polypeptide(L)'
;MIQKSLLKGITPITFAFDKMSQNESDKEQKSMTEMIAYGVALLAHGSHSLDVFRLHSFKGEIKEDSSSLCQGTYPVEGSFFEHNVQEKIKEINESLWVA
;
A
#
# COMPACT_ATOMS: atom_id res chain seq x y z
N MET A 1 -14.82 -1.91 -6.12
CA MET A 1 -15.37 -0.99 -5.09
C MET A 1 -14.39 -0.92 -3.94
N ILE A 2 -13.88 0.27 -3.63
CA ILE A 2 -12.88 0.52 -2.57
C ILE A 2 -13.33 -0.04 -1.21
N GLN A 3 -14.60 0.18 -0.83
CA GLN A 3 -15.20 -0.39 0.39
C GLN A 3 -15.08 -1.91 0.48
N LYS A 4 -15.22 -2.63 -0.64
CA LYS A 4 -15.09 -4.10 -0.66
C LYS A 4 -13.66 -4.55 -0.38
N SER A 5 -12.66 -3.84 -0.90
CA SER A 5 -11.25 -4.16 -0.64
C SER A 5 -10.87 -3.84 0.81
N LEU A 6 -11.33 -2.70 1.33
CA LEU A 6 -11.12 -2.32 2.73
C LEU A 6 -11.76 -3.32 3.70
N LEU A 7 -13.03 -3.69 3.48
CA LEU A 7 -13.73 -4.68 4.30
C LEU A 7 -13.03 -6.04 4.27
N LYS A 8 -12.63 -6.51 3.08
CA LYS A 8 -11.89 -7.77 2.94
C LYS A 8 -10.51 -7.76 3.58
N GLY A 9 -9.88 -6.59 3.72
CA GLY A 9 -8.58 -6.45 4.40
C GLY A 9 -8.70 -6.40 5.91
N ILE A 10 -9.73 -5.72 6.44
CA ILE A 10 -9.99 -5.63 7.89
C ILE A 10 -10.38 -7.01 8.47
N THR A 11 -11.24 -7.76 7.78
CA THR A 11 -11.72 -9.08 8.27
C THR A 11 -10.59 -10.04 8.71
N PRO A 12 -9.58 -10.36 7.88
CA PRO A 12 -8.51 -11.28 8.26
C PRO A 12 -7.60 -10.72 9.35
N ILE A 13 -7.38 -9.40 9.40
CA ILE A 13 -6.60 -8.77 10.47
C ILE A 13 -7.32 -8.91 11.81
N THR A 14 -8.61 -8.58 11.86
CA THR A 14 -9.41 -8.71 13.08
C THR A 14 -9.50 -10.17 13.52
N PHE A 15 -9.66 -11.10 12.58
CA PHE A 15 -9.67 -12.54 12.88
C PHE A 15 -8.33 -13.03 13.44
N ALA A 16 -7.20 -12.55 12.89
CA ALA A 16 -5.88 -12.88 13.40
C ALA A 16 -5.64 -12.32 14.82
N PHE A 17 -6.11 -11.10 15.11
CA PHE A 17 -6.01 -10.54 16.47
C PHE A 17 -6.89 -11.29 17.49
N ASP A 18 -8.10 -11.70 17.11
CA ASP A 18 -8.97 -12.54 17.96
C ASP A 18 -8.28 -13.88 18.27
N LYS A 19 -7.67 -14.50 17.27
CA LYS A 19 -6.90 -15.75 17.42
C LYS A 19 -5.66 -15.59 18.29
N MET A 20 -4.91 -14.50 18.15
CA MET A 20 -3.79 -14.18 19.05
C MET A 20 -4.24 -14.00 20.51
N SER A 21 -5.42 -13.42 20.74
CA SER A 21 -5.95 -13.23 22.10
C SER A 21 -6.33 -14.54 22.80
N GLN A 22 -6.54 -15.61 22.02
CA GLN A 22 -6.93 -16.94 22.52
C GLN A 22 -5.73 -17.85 22.85
N ASN A 23 -4.48 -17.35 22.77
CA ASN A 23 -3.23 -18.11 23.05
C ASN A 23 -3.13 -19.44 22.28
N GLU A 24 -3.45 -19.40 20.98
CA GLU A 24 -3.29 -20.53 20.06
C GLU A 24 -1.80 -20.88 19.81
N SER A 25 -1.52 -22.14 19.47
CA SER A 25 -0.17 -22.75 19.46
C SER A 25 0.77 -22.19 18.39
N ASP A 26 2.09 -22.39 18.54
CA ASP A 26 3.13 -21.93 17.58
C ASP A 26 2.87 -22.33 16.11
N LYS A 27 2.14 -23.42 15.85
CA LYS A 27 1.76 -23.84 14.48
C LYS A 27 0.70 -22.94 13.84
N GLU A 28 -0.15 -22.30 14.63
CA GLU A 28 -1.20 -21.38 14.16
C GLU A 28 -0.62 -19.98 13.88
N GLN A 29 0.52 -19.65 14.48
CA GLN A 29 1.20 -18.35 14.33
C GLN A 29 1.65 -18.05 12.89
N LYS A 30 2.09 -19.08 12.15
CA LYS A 30 2.44 -18.95 10.72
C LYS A 30 1.20 -18.63 9.86
N SER A 31 0.09 -19.31 10.13
CA SER A 31 -1.18 -19.06 9.45
C SER A 31 -1.74 -17.67 9.77
N MET A 32 -1.60 -17.20 11.01
CA MET A 32 -1.98 -15.83 11.40
C MET A 32 -1.13 -14.77 10.67
N THR A 33 0.18 -15.00 10.56
CA THR A 33 1.09 -14.09 9.84
C THR A 33 0.69 -13.95 8.37
N GLU A 34 0.33 -15.07 7.72
CA GLU A 34 -0.17 -15.09 6.34
C GLU A 34 -1.50 -14.33 6.19
N MET A 35 -2.43 -14.50 7.14
CA MET A 35 -3.70 -13.75 7.14
C MET A 35 -3.51 -12.25 7.33
N ILE A 36 -2.61 -11.85 8.23
CA ILE A 36 -2.27 -10.44 8.46
C ILE A 36 -1.63 -9.86 7.20
N ALA A 37 -0.64 -10.54 6.61
CA ALA A 37 0.02 -10.09 5.39
C ALA A 37 -0.99 -9.91 4.24
N TYR A 38 -1.90 -10.87 4.07
CA TYR A 38 -2.98 -10.78 3.08
C TYR A 38 -3.92 -9.60 3.35
N GLY A 39 -4.32 -9.40 4.62
CA GLY A 39 -5.16 -8.27 5.02
C GLY A 39 -4.51 -6.93 4.76
N VAL A 40 -3.23 -6.78 5.11
CA VAL A 40 -2.43 -5.56 4.86
C VAL A 40 -2.33 -5.28 3.36
N ALA A 41 -2.07 -6.30 2.54
CA ALA A 41 -2.03 -6.13 1.09
C ALA A 41 -3.36 -5.62 0.50
N LEU A 42 -4.49 -6.14 0.99
CA LEU A 42 -5.82 -5.69 0.57
C LEU A 42 -6.13 -4.26 1.04
N LEU A 43 -5.69 -3.89 2.24
CA LEU A 43 -5.80 -2.52 2.75
C LEU A 43 -4.96 -1.54 1.94
N ALA A 44 -3.71 -1.89 1.63
CA ALA A 44 -2.83 -1.08 0.79
C ALA A 44 -3.43 -0.87 -0.60
N HIS A 45 -3.96 -1.93 -1.22
CA HIS A 45 -4.68 -1.83 -2.49
C HIS A 45 -5.93 -0.93 -2.37
N GLY A 46 -6.69 -1.07 -1.29
CA GLY A 46 -7.86 -0.24 -1.01
C GLY A 46 -7.50 1.24 -0.87
N SER A 47 -6.42 1.54 -0.13
CA SER A 47 -5.89 2.90 0.03
C SER A 47 -5.45 3.48 -1.32
N HIS A 48 -4.63 2.75 -2.08
CA HIS A 48 -4.19 3.19 -3.40
C HIS A 48 -5.37 3.49 -4.33
N SER A 49 -6.38 2.62 -4.34
CA SER A 49 -7.61 2.83 -5.12
C SER A 49 -8.37 4.09 -4.69
N LEU A 50 -8.38 4.40 -3.38
CA LEU A 50 -8.99 5.61 -2.84
C LEU A 50 -8.21 6.85 -3.25
N ASP A 51 -6.89 6.79 -3.21
CA ASP A 51 -6.01 7.90 -3.59
C ASP A 51 -6.14 8.21 -5.09
N VAL A 52 -6.15 7.18 -5.94
CA VAL A 52 -6.44 7.33 -7.38
C VAL A 52 -7.82 7.95 -7.60
N PHE A 53 -8.85 7.49 -6.88
CA PHE A 53 -10.19 8.07 -6.99
C PHE A 53 -10.20 9.54 -6.58
N ARG A 54 -9.62 9.90 -5.44
CA ARG A 54 -9.48 11.28 -4.96
C ARG A 54 -8.78 12.15 -6.01
N LEU A 55 -7.68 11.65 -6.56
CA LEU A 55 -6.89 12.33 -7.57
C LEU A 55 -7.70 12.61 -8.85
N HIS A 56 -8.53 11.67 -9.28
CA HIS A 56 -9.49 11.90 -10.36
C HIS A 56 -10.60 12.89 -9.99
N SER A 57 -11.18 12.77 -8.79
CA SER A 57 -12.28 13.64 -8.33
C SER A 57 -11.85 15.09 -8.11
N PHE A 58 -10.62 15.32 -7.65
CA PHE A 58 -10.09 16.64 -7.31
C PHE A 58 -9.14 17.20 -8.38
N LYS A 59 -9.08 16.62 -9.58
CA LYS A 59 -8.17 17.03 -10.66
C LYS A 59 -8.26 18.52 -11.02
N GLY A 60 -9.44 19.14 -10.85
CA GLY A 60 -9.65 20.58 -11.07
C GLY A 60 -9.30 21.49 -9.89
N GLU A 61 -9.07 20.91 -8.70
CA GLU A 61 -8.74 21.63 -7.46
C GLU A 61 -7.25 21.45 -7.08
N ILE A 62 -6.57 20.49 -7.71
CA ILE A 62 -5.13 20.26 -7.55
C ILE A 62 -4.38 21.43 -8.19
N LYS A 63 -3.56 22.13 -7.37
CA LYS A 63 -2.69 23.22 -7.84
C LYS A 63 -1.82 22.75 -9.01
N GLU A 64 -1.55 23.65 -9.95
CA GLU A 64 -0.76 23.38 -11.16
C GLU A 64 0.57 22.66 -10.85
N ASP A 65 1.24 23.08 -9.78
CA ASP A 65 2.52 22.51 -9.31
C ASP A 65 2.42 21.02 -8.91
N SER A 66 1.24 20.57 -8.49
CA SER A 66 0.98 19.19 -8.03
C SER A 66 0.35 18.32 -9.13
N SER A 67 0.08 18.88 -10.31
CA SER A 67 -0.54 18.16 -11.44
C SER A 67 0.35 17.06 -12.01
N SER A 68 1.68 17.23 -11.95
CA SER A 68 2.68 16.23 -12.36
C SER A 68 2.61 14.93 -11.54
N LEU A 69 2.29 15.05 -10.25
CA LEU A 69 2.07 13.92 -9.34
C LEU A 69 0.82 13.10 -9.68
N CYS A 70 -0.04 13.65 -10.54
CA CYS A 70 -1.37 13.13 -10.84
C CYS A 70 -1.53 12.58 -12.25
N GLN A 71 -0.43 12.39 -12.98
CA GLN A 71 -0.49 11.93 -14.37
C GLN A 71 -0.70 10.41 -14.51
N GLY A 72 -0.65 9.65 -13.41
CA GLY A 72 -0.84 8.19 -13.41
C GLY A 72 0.26 7.41 -14.14
N THR A 73 1.27 8.10 -14.63
CA THR A 73 2.47 7.55 -15.28
C THR A 73 3.51 7.19 -14.24
N TYR A 74 4.06 5.99 -14.34
CA TYR A 74 5.23 5.56 -13.58
C TYR A 74 6.49 5.66 -14.47
N PRO A 75 7.61 6.16 -13.96
CA PRO A 75 7.77 6.83 -12.65
C PRO A 75 7.07 8.19 -12.58
N VAL A 76 6.75 8.63 -11.38
CA VAL A 76 6.29 10.00 -11.14
C VAL A 76 7.52 10.91 -11.13
N GLU A 77 7.68 11.71 -12.17
CA GLU A 77 8.81 12.66 -12.33
C GLU A 77 8.30 14.10 -12.18
N GLY A 78 9.07 14.96 -11.49
CA GLY A 78 8.70 16.36 -11.31
C GLY A 78 9.38 17.04 -10.12
N SER A 79 9.06 18.31 -9.89
CA SER A 79 9.67 19.21 -8.89
C SER A 79 9.71 18.68 -7.45
N PHE A 80 8.81 17.78 -7.08
CA PHE A 80 8.75 17.18 -5.74
C PHE A 80 9.68 15.97 -5.54
N PHE A 81 10.18 15.39 -6.61
CA PHE A 81 11.08 14.24 -6.57
C PHE A 81 12.39 14.63 -7.23
N GLU A 82 13.50 14.43 -6.52
CA GLU A 82 14.82 14.59 -7.12
C GLU A 82 14.93 13.72 -8.38
N HIS A 83 15.64 14.20 -9.39
CA HIS A 83 15.79 13.51 -10.68
C HIS A 83 16.46 12.12 -10.55
N ASN A 84 17.05 11.84 -9.39
CA ASN A 84 17.72 10.58 -9.04
C ASN A 84 16.80 9.58 -8.29
N VAL A 85 15.49 9.84 -8.14
CA VAL A 85 14.60 8.93 -7.39
C VAL A 85 14.63 7.50 -7.95
N GLN A 86 14.75 7.33 -9.27
CA GLN A 86 14.91 6.01 -9.88
C GLN A 86 16.23 5.32 -9.48
N GLU A 87 17.34 6.06 -9.46
CA GLU A 87 18.64 5.54 -9.04
C GLU A 87 18.60 5.12 -7.56
N LYS A 88 18.01 5.93 -6.68
CA LYS A 88 17.82 5.60 -5.26
C LYS A 88 16.95 4.37 -5.05
N ILE A 89 15.83 4.23 -5.79
CA ILE A 89 14.97 3.04 -5.72
C ILE A 89 15.75 1.79 -6.18
N LYS A 90 16.57 1.93 -7.23
CA LYS A 90 17.40 0.85 -7.74
C LYS A 90 18.47 0.42 -6.73
N GLU A 91 19.18 1.36 -6.13
CA GLU A 91 20.17 1.09 -5.06
C GLU A 91 19.54 0.36 -3.87
N ILE A 92 18.35 0.79 -3.42
CA ILE A 92 17.63 0.13 -2.33
C ILE A 92 17.26 -1.31 -2.71
N ASN A 93 16.72 -1.52 -3.91
CA ASN A 93 16.39 -2.86 -4.39
C ASN A 93 17.65 -3.74 -4.47
N GLU A 94 18.74 -3.26 -5.05
CA GLU A 94 19.99 -4.02 -5.13
C GLU A 94 20.54 -4.36 -3.74
N SER A 95 20.43 -3.45 -2.77
CA SER A 95 20.86 -3.71 -1.39
C SER A 95 19.99 -4.76 -0.66
N LEU A 96 18.70 -4.86 -0.99
CA LEU A 96 17.77 -5.82 -0.40
C LEU A 96 17.95 -7.25 -0.96
N TRP A 97 18.55 -7.41 -2.14
CA TRP A 97 18.82 -8.73 -2.74
C TRP A 97 20.18 -9.33 -2.31
N VAL A 98 21.00 -8.56 -1.59
CA VAL A 98 22.32 -8.98 -1.09
C VAL A 98 22.28 -9.35 0.41
N ALA A 99 21.12 -9.19 1.08
CA ALA A 99 20.86 -9.60 2.46
C ALA A 99 20.05 -10.91 2.54
#